data_AF-A0A6F9XPJ2-F1
#
_entry.id   AF-A0A6F9XPJ2-F1
#
_cell.length_a   1.000
_cell.length_b   1.000
_cell.length_c   1.000
_cell.angle_alpha   90.00
_cell.angle_beta   90.00
_cell.angle_gamma   90.00
#
_symmetry.space_group_name_H-M   'P 1'
#
loop_
_entity.id
_entity.type
_entity.pdbx_description
1 polymer ?
#
loop_
_entity_poly.entity_id
_entity_poly.type
_entity_poly.pdbx_seq_one_letter_code
_entity_poly.pdbx_strand_id
1 'polypeptide(L)' 'MENENQWKVVLFGEGQSWEHKNLTYEQAQKIINDCPNEYAGYIVPMLPVIDF' A
#
# COMPACT_ATOMS: atom_id res chain seq x y z
N MET A 1 22.26 4.29 -4.16
CA MET A 1 21.35 3.57 -3.24
C MET A 1 20.03 4.30 -3.26
N GLU A 2 19.20 4.03 -4.27
CA GLU A 2 17.85 4.56 -4.32
C GLU A 2 16.95 3.59 -3.55
N ASN A 3 16.91 3.75 -2.23
CA ASN A 3 15.69 3.38 -1.52
C ASN A 3 14.67 4.46 -1.87
N GLU A 4 14.14 4.41 -3.10
CA GLU A 4 12.86 5.05 -3.37
C GLU A 4 11.90 4.47 -2.35
N ASN A 5 11.46 5.28 -1.38
CA ASN A 5 10.58 4.84 -0.30
C ASN A 5 9.40 4.06 -0.91
N GLN A 6 9.46 2.73 -0.79
CA GLN A 6 8.44 1.85 -1.34
C GLN A 6 7.22 1.95 -0.45
N TRP A 7 6.05 2.10 -1.04
CA TRP A 7 4.78 2.21 -0.32
C TRP A 7 4.02 0.89 -0.45
N LYS A 8 3.20 0.62 0.56
CA LYS A 8 2.17 -0.41 0.48
C LYS A 8 0.79 0.19 0.72
N VAL A 9 -0.21 -0.40 0.08
CA VAL A 9 -1.62 -0.16 0.36
C VAL A 9 -2.21 -1.43 0.95
N VAL A 10 -2.97 -1.28 2.03
CA VAL A 10 -3.72 -2.38 2.63
C VAL A 10 -5.20 -2.05 2.55
N LEU A 11 -6.00 -2.96 2.00
CA LEU A 11 -7.45 -2.84 1.85
C LEU A 11 -8.13 -3.91 2.70
N PHE A 12 -9.22 -3.55 3.37
CA PHE A 12 -10.03 -4.44 4.22
C PHE A 12 -11.51 -4.24 3.90
N GLY A 13 -12.23 -5.32 3.65
CA GLY A 13 -13.68 -5.29 3.42
C GLY A 13 -14.21 -6.68 3.10
N GLU A 14 -15.51 -6.87 3.28
CA GLU A 14 -16.20 -8.15 2.98
C GLU A 14 -15.57 -9.40 3.63
N GLY A 15 -14.93 -9.24 4.79
CA GLY A 15 -14.25 -10.32 5.50
C GLY A 15 -12.91 -10.76 4.89
N GLN A 16 -12.38 -10.00 3.93
CA GLN A 16 -11.09 -10.24 3.29
C GLN A 16 -10.16 -9.02 3.40
N SER A 17 -8.87 -9.27 3.17
CA SER A 17 -7.87 -8.21 3.06
C SER A 17 -6.90 -8.47 1.92
N TRP A 18 -6.42 -7.38 1.30
CA TRP A 18 -5.45 -7.40 0.22
C TRP A 18 -4.34 -6.41 0.48
N GLU A 19 -3.13 -6.76 0.04
CA GLU A 19 -1.95 -5.92 0.15
C GLU A 19 -1.34 -5.68 -1.23
N HIS A 20 -1.13 -4.42 -1.59
CA HIS A 20 -0.32 -4.01 -2.73
C HIS A 20 1.01 -3.47 -2.20
N LYS A 21 2.15 -3.99 -2.64
CA LYS A 21 3.50 -3.67 -2.11
C LYS A 21 4.39 -3.10 -3.22
N ASN A 22 5.52 -2.52 -2.82
CA ASN A 22 6.55 -2.01 -3.72
C ASN A 22 6.02 -0.94 -4.68
N LEU A 23 5.10 -0.10 -4.20
CA LEU A 23 4.46 0.96 -4.98
C LEU A 23 5.25 2.26 -4.86
N THR A 24 5.18 3.10 -5.89
CA THR A 24 5.45 4.53 -5.70
C THR A 24 4.31 5.17 -4.90
N TYR A 25 4.56 6.35 -4.32
CA TYR A 25 3.50 7.07 -3.61
C TYR A 25 2.30 7.38 -4.50
N GLU A 26 2.53 7.77 -5.75
CA GLU A 26 1.48 8.06 -6.73
C GLU A 26 0.63 6.82 -7.06
N GLN A 27 1.26 5.66 -7.24
CA GLN A 27 0.55 4.39 -7.43
C GLN A 27 -0.29 4.04 -6.20
N ALA A 28 0.26 4.24 -4.99
CA ALA A 28 -0.45 3.99 -3.74
C ALA A 28 -1.67 4.90 -3.57
N GLN A 29 -1.55 6.20 -3.91
CA GLN A 29 -2.66 7.14 -3.91
C GLN A 29 -3.75 6.74 -4.90
N LYS A 30 -3.36 6.33 -6.12
CA LYS A 30 -4.34 5.88 -7.12
C LYS A 30 -5.16 4.69 -6.61
N ILE A 31 -4.52 3.68 -6.02
CA ILE A 31 -5.21 2.51 -5.48
C ILE A 31 -6.18 2.90 -4.36
N ILE A 32 -5.80 3.82 -3.46
CA ILE A 32 -6.72 4.31 -2.42
C ILE A 32 -7.90 5.08 -3.00
N ASN A 33 -7.67 5.95 -3.99
CA ASN A 33 -8.71 6.76 -4.59
C ASN A 33 -9.71 5.92 -5.39
N ASP A 34 -9.24 4.83 -5.98
CA ASP A 34 -10.06 3.87 -6.72
C ASP A 34 -10.69 2.80 -5.80
N CYS A 35 -10.42 2.84 -4.48
CA CYS A 35 -10.96 1.87 -3.52
C CYS A 35 -12.49 2.02 -3.39
N PRO A 36 -13.28 0.95 -3.55
CA PRO A 36 -14.73 1.04 -3.37
C PRO A 36 -15.08 1.41 -1.92
N ASN A 37 -16.18 2.14 -1.73
CA ASN A 37 -16.61 2.65 -0.42
C ASN A 37 -16.90 1.56 0.63
N GLU A 38 -17.10 0.31 0.18
CA GLU A 38 -17.32 -0.87 1.02
C GLU A 38 -16.04 -1.38 1.69
N TYR A 39 -14.89 -0.85 1.27
CA TYR A 39 -13.56 -1.22 1.71
C TYR A 39 -12.89 -0.05 2.43
N ALA A 40 -12.21 -0.34 3.53
CA ALA A 40 -11.32 0.59 4.20
C ALA A 40 -9.89 0.38 3.70
N GLY A 41 -9.26 1.43 3.18
CA GLY A 41 -7.89 1.41 2.68
C GLY A 41 -6.97 2.38 3.42
N TYR A 42 -5.71 1.98 3.64
CA TYR A 42 -4.66 2.88 4.14
C TYR A 42 -3.30 2.66 3.47
N ILE A 43 -2.56 3.76 3.26
CA ILE A 43 -1.20 3.78 2.70
C ILE A 43 -0.19 3.75 3.84
N VAL A 44 0.82 2.88 3.73
CA VAL A 44 1.90 2.73 4.73
C VAL A 44 3.25 2.75 4.02
N PRO A 45 4.26 3.47 4.54
CA PRO A 45 5.62 3.33 4.05
C PRO A 45 6.14 1.92 4.36
N MET A 46 6.80 1.27 3.40
CA MET A 46 7.55 0.05 3.64
C MET A 46 8.91 0.42 4.22
N LEU A 47 9.21 -0.15 5.38
CA LEU A 47 10.55 -0.04 5.94
C LEU A 47 11.54 -0.68 4.95
N PRO A 48 12.76 -0.15 4.83
CA PRO A 48 13.81 -0.82 4.08
C PRO A 48 13.99 -2.23 4.64
N VAL A 49 14.11 -3.23 3.77
CA VAL A 49 14.47 -4.58 4.18
C VAL A 49 15.88 -4.50 4.76
N ILE A 50 16.00 -4.66 6.07
CA ILE A 50 17.29 -4.82 6.75
C ILE A 50 17.57 -6.32 6.72
N ASP A 51 18.36 -6.77 5.74
CA ASP A 51 18.93 -8.12 5.78
C ASP A 51 19.97 -8.16 6.91
N PHE A 52 19.78 -9.07 7.88
CA PHE A 52 20.72 -9.36 8.97
C PHE A 52 21.61 -10.55 8.62
#